data_AF-A0A966ULL0-F1
#
_entry.id   AF-A0A966ULL0-F1
#
_cell.length_a   1.000
_cell.length_b   1.000
_cell.length_c   1.000
_cell.angle_alpha   90.00
_cell.angle_beta   90.00
_cell.angle_gamma   90.00
#
_symmetry.space_group_name_H-M   'P 1'
#
loop_
_entity.id
_entity.type
_entity.pdbx_description
1 polymer ?
#
loop_
_entity_poly.entity_id
_entity_poly.type
_entity_poly.pdbx_seq_one_letter_code
_entity_poly.pdbx_strand_id
1 'polypeptide(L)'
;DGIPAEIFAKLGAAVSVMPGTEVYTALDTGKIEATDWGTLSVNDEAGYNRIAPFAIYPGVHSMNSTDFVVRRSRWNALPADQKAAVQAP
;
A
#
# COMPACT_ATOMS: atom_id res chain seq x y z
N ASP A 1 6.49 -6.26 -4.03
CA ASP A 1 5.89 -6.20 -2.67
C ASP A 1 6.78 -6.77 -1.57
N GLY A 2 8.07 -6.38 -1.50
CA GLY A 2 9.11 -6.98 -0.65
C GLY A 2 8.64 -7.63 0.68
N ILE A 3 8.44 -6.83 1.72
CA ILE A 3 8.10 -7.34 3.07
C ILE A 3 6.74 -8.06 3.12
N PRO A 4 5.63 -7.52 2.57
CA PRO A 4 4.35 -8.22 2.55
C PRO A 4 4.42 -9.61 1.88
N ALA A 5 5.09 -9.72 0.73
CA ALA A 5 5.25 -10.98 0.02
C ALA A 5 5.98 -12.03 0.86
N GLU A 6 7.04 -11.63 1.57
CA GLU A 6 7.75 -12.52 2.50
C GLU A 6 6.90 -12.97 3.68
N ILE A 7 6.08 -12.07 4.24
CA ILE A 7 5.15 -12.40 5.34
C ILE A 7 4.15 -13.46 4.88
N PHE A 8 3.48 -13.26 3.73
CA PHE A 8 2.51 -14.22 3.22
C PHE A 8 3.15 -15.57 2.86
N ALA A 9 4.36 -15.55 2.29
CA ALA A 9 5.10 -16.78 2.01
C ALA A 9 5.42 -17.56 3.30
N LYS A 10 5.84 -16.87 4.38
CA LYS A 10 6.08 -17.50 5.71
C LYS A 10 4.80 -18.06 6.35
N LEU A 11 3.65 -17.51 6.01
CA LEU A 11 2.34 -18.02 6.42
C LEU A 11 1.83 -19.17 5.54
N GLY A 12 2.61 -19.59 4.52
CA GLY A 12 2.31 -20.74 3.67
C GLY A 12 1.58 -20.40 2.37
N ALA A 13 1.39 -19.12 2.04
CA ALA A 13 0.78 -18.74 0.78
C ALA A 13 1.73 -18.93 -0.40
N ALA A 14 1.20 -19.35 -1.55
CA ALA A 14 1.92 -19.26 -2.83
C ALA A 14 1.84 -17.81 -3.33
N VAL A 15 2.97 -17.10 -3.29
CA VAL A 15 3.00 -15.67 -3.63
C VAL A 15 3.44 -15.46 -5.07
N SER A 16 2.66 -14.70 -5.84
CA SER A 16 3.00 -14.25 -7.18
C SER A 16 3.05 -12.73 -7.21
N VAL A 17 4.20 -12.17 -7.60
CA VAL A 17 4.37 -10.72 -7.80
C VAL A 17 4.12 -10.42 -9.28
N MET A 18 3.17 -9.52 -9.56
CA MET A 18 2.77 -9.16 -10.92
C MET A 18 2.50 -7.65 -11.03
N PRO A 19 2.51 -7.07 -12.25
CA PRO A 19 2.14 -5.68 -12.46
C PRO A 19 0.74 -5.38 -11.92
N GLY A 20 0.57 -4.23 -11.27
CA GLY A 20 -0.72 -3.88 -10.65
C GLY A 20 -1.89 -3.82 -11.62
N THR A 21 -1.63 -3.53 -12.90
CA THR A 21 -2.63 -3.54 -13.98
C THR A 21 -3.18 -4.94 -14.28
N GLU A 22 -2.50 -6.00 -13.86
CA GLU A 22 -2.91 -7.39 -14.09
C GLU A 22 -3.67 -8.00 -12.90
N VAL A 23 -3.56 -7.40 -11.71
CA VAL A 23 -4.07 -7.96 -10.46
C VAL A 23 -5.59 -8.14 -10.47
N TYR A 24 -6.34 -7.12 -10.92
CA TYR A 24 -7.80 -7.22 -11.01
C TYR A 24 -8.24 -8.38 -11.90
N THR A 25 -7.68 -8.47 -13.12
CA THR A 25 -8.02 -9.55 -14.06
C THR A 25 -7.56 -10.90 -13.52
N ALA A 26 -6.40 -10.99 -12.86
CA ALA A 26 -5.92 -12.23 -12.26
C ALA A 26 -6.87 -12.72 -11.15
N LEU A 27 -7.45 -11.79 -10.37
CA LEU A 27 -8.43 -12.12 -9.34
C LEU A 27 -9.78 -12.51 -9.97
N ASP A 28 -10.28 -11.74 -10.94
CA ASP A 28 -11.55 -11.99 -11.65
C ASP A 28 -11.57 -13.33 -12.40
N THR A 29 -10.43 -13.71 -12.97
CA THR A 29 -10.26 -14.98 -13.68
C THR A 29 -9.93 -16.17 -12.77
N GLY A 30 -9.73 -15.93 -11.46
CA GLY A 30 -9.36 -16.96 -10.49
C GLY A 30 -7.92 -17.48 -10.61
N LYS A 31 -7.04 -16.75 -11.30
CA LYS A 31 -5.59 -17.05 -11.34
C LYS A 31 -4.93 -16.81 -9.97
N ILE A 32 -5.44 -15.85 -9.21
CA ILE A 32 -5.12 -15.63 -7.80
C ILE A 32 -6.40 -15.62 -6.97
N GLU A 33 -6.30 -15.98 -5.69
CA GLU A 33 -7.45 -16.10 -4.78
C GLU A 33 -7.56 -14.89 -3.83
N ALA A 34 -6.46 -14.16 -3.64
CA ALA A 34 -6.37 -12.99 -2.79
C ALA A 34 -5.30 -12.03 -3.33
N THR A 35 -5.40 -10.75 -2.95
CA THR A 35 -4.40 -9.73 -3.32
C THR A 35 -4.09 -8.80 -2.16
N ASP A 36 -2.84 -8.37 -2.08
CA ASP A 36 -2.44 -7.14 -1.42
C ASP A 36 -2.64 -5.99 -2.42
N TRP A 37 -3.29 -4.89 -2.02
CA TRP A 37 -3.53 -3.75 -2.91
C TRP A 37 -3.47 -2.40 -2.19
N GLY A 38 -4.52 -2.05 -1.45
CA GLY A 38 -4.61 -0.77 -0.76
C GLY A 38 -5.59 -0.81 0.41
N THR A 39 -5.97 0.39 0.87
CA THR A 39 -7.01 0.55 1.90
C THR A 39 -8.36 0.06 1.40
N LEU A 40 -9.32 -0.17 2.32
CA LEU A 40 -10.68 -0.57 1.93
C LEU A 40 -11.32 0.39 0.92
N SER A 41 -11.09 1.70 1.07
CA SER A 41 -11.62 2.71 0.14
C SER A 41 -10.98 2.63 -1.24
N VAL A 42 -9.66 2.43 -1.32
CA VAL A 42 -8.94 2.27 -2.58
C VAL A 42 -9.36 0.98 -3.28
N ASN A 43 -9.57 -0.09 -2.52
CA ASN A 43 -10.01 -1.37 -3.07
C ASN A 43 -11.45 -1.28 -3.62
N ASP A 44 -12.33 -0.54 -2.94
CA ASP A 44 -13.71 -0.31 -3.38
C ASP A 44 -13.76 0.52 -4.67
N GLU A 45 -13.00 1.62 -4.73
CA GLU A 45 -12.90 2.47 -5.93
C GLU A 45 -12.35 1.68 -7.13
N ALA A 46 -11.38 0.81 -6.90
CA ALA A 46 -10.83 -0.10 -7.91
C ALA A 46 -11.77 -1.28 -8.25
N GLY A 47 -12.90 -1.44 -7.54
CA GLY A 47 -13.91 -2.45 -7.82
C GLY A 47 -13.62 -3.85 -7.28
N TYR A 48 -12.55 -4.05 -6.51
CA TYR A 48 -12.14 -5.37 -6.00
C TYR A 48 -13.22 -6.05 -5.16
N ASN A 49 -13.98 -5.27 -4.37
CA ASN A 49 -15.05 -5.79 -3.52
C ASN A 49 -16.17 -6.52 -4.29
N ARG A 50 -16.29 -6.26 -5.60
CA ARG A 50 -17.31 -6.92 -6.46
C ARG A 50 -16.92 -8.34 -6.85
N ILE A 51 -15.62 -8.61 -6.94
CA ILE A 51 -15.05 -9.89 -7.40
C ILE A 51 -14.38 -10.68 -6.26
N ALA A 52 -14.01 -10.01 -5.17
CA ALA A 52 -13.53 -10.59 -3.92
C ALA A 52 -14.23 -9.92 -2.73
N PRO A 53 -15.39 -10.44 -2.29
CA PRO A 53 -16.25 -9.78 -1.30
C PRO A 53 -15.75 -9.90 0.14
N PHE A 54 -14.66 -10.63 0.37
CA PHE A 54 -14.08 -10.85 1.69
C PHE A 54 -12.80 -10.05 1.84
N ALA A 55 -12.83 -9.03 2.70
CA ALA A 55 -11.67 -8.23 3.07
C ALA A 55 -11.22 -8.57 4.50
N ILE A 56 -9.90 -8.62 4.72
CA ILE A 56 -9.32 -8.73 6.06
C ILE A 56 -9.25 -7.31 6.66
N TYR A 57 -10.09 -7.04 7.66
CA TYR A 57 -10.11 -5.76 8.35
C TYR A 57 -10.22 -5.95 9.88
N PRO A 58 -9.40 -5.27 10.70
CA PRO A 58 -8.29 -4.39 10.32
C PRO A 58 -7.21 -5.11 9.51
N GLY A 59 -6.56 -4.41 8.57
CA GLY A 59 -5.47 -4.99 7.77
C GLY A 59 -4.31 -5.45 8.67
N VAL A 60 -3.66 -6.56 8.31
CA VAL A 60 -2.68 -7.24 9.19
C VAL A 60 -1.25 -7.21 8.68
N HIS A 61 -1.03 -6.80 7.43
CA HIS A 61 0.24 -6.99 6.73
C HIS A 61 0.91 -5.68 6.29
N SER A 62 0.16 -4.58 6.17
CA SER A 62 0.70 -3.29 5.77
C SER A 62 0.05 -2.13 6.53
N MET A 63 0.89 -1.17 6.92
CA MET A 63 0.49 0.12 7.43
C MET A 63 1.45 1.14 6.83
N ASN A 64 0.93 2.01 5.95
CA ASN A 64 1.80 2.95 5.25
C ASN A 64 2.39 3.94 6.26
N SER A 65 3.70 4.17 6.15
CA SER A 65 4.36 5.32 6.76
C SER A 65 4.73 6.26 5.63
N THR A 66 4.26 7.50 5.71
CA THR A 66 4.59 8.53 4.73
C THR A 66 5.62 9.45 5.35
N ASP A 67 6.81 9.48 4.77
CA ASP A 67 7.87 10.39 5.17
C ASP A 67 7.90 11.62 4.26
N PHE A 68 7.95 12.81 4.86
CA PHE A 68 8.32 14.02 4.15
C PHE A 68 9.81 14.29 4.35
N VAL A 69 10.59 14.20 3.27
CA VAL A 69 12.04 14.37 3.31
C VAL A 69 12.48 15.62 2.56
N VAL A 70 13.34 16.40 3.20
CA VAL A 70 13.96 17.61 2.64
C VAL A 70 15.48 17.51 2.75
N ARG A 71 16.19 17.95 1.71
CA ARG A 71 17.66 18.01 1.76
C ARG A 71 18.08 18.90 2.94
N ARG A 72 18.95 18.37 3.81
CA ARG A 72 19.39 19.06 5.04
C ARG A 72 19.91 20.48 4.81
N SER A 73 20.69 20.69 3.74
CA SER A 73 21.19 22.03 3.41
C SER A 73 20.08 23.02 3.05
N ARG A 74 19.01 22.55 2.39
CA ARG A 74 17.86 23.38 2.06
C ARG A 74 17.03 23.66 3.29
N TRP A 75 16.77 22.65 4.12
CA TRP A 75 16.11 22.83 5.41
C TRP A 75 16.80 23.89 6.27
N ASN A 76 18.12 23.80 6.41
CA ASN A 76 18.88 24.74 7.23
C ASN A 76 18.80 26.18 6.72
N ALA A 77 18.72 26.36 5.40
CA ALA A 77 18.59 27.66 4.75
C ALA A 77 17.19 28.28 4.84
N LEU A 78 16.16 27.53 5.26
CA LEU A 78 14.81 28.07 5.42
C LEU A 78 14.74 29.04 6.61
N PRO A 79 14.08 30.20 6.45
CA PRO A 79 13.60 31.04 7.54
C PRO A 79 12.72 30.30 8.55
N ALA A 80 12.58 30.86 9.75
CA ALA A 80 11.89 30.20 10.87
C ALA A 80 10.39 29.97 10.61
N ASP A 81 9.71 30.93 9.99
CA ASP A 81 8.30 30.84 9.58
C ASP A 81 8.07 29.73 8.54
N GLN A 82 8.99 29.57 7.58
CA GLN A 82 8.92 28.52 6.57
C GLN A 82 9.17 27.13 7.17
N LYS A 83 10.10 27.00 8.13
CA LYS A 83 10.28 25.74 8.88
C LYS A 83 9.03 25.37 9.66
N ALA A 84 8.40 26.34 10.34
CA ALA A 84 7.16 26.13 11.07
C ALA A 84 6.02 25.68 10.14
N ALA A 85 5.89 26.28 8.96
CA ALA A 85 4.87 25.89 7.98
C ALA A 85 5.06 24.45 7.48
N VAL A 86 6.30 24.00 7.26
CA VAL A 86 6.59 22.63 6.82
C VAL A 86 6.36 21.59 7.93
N GLN A 87 6.53 21.97 9.19
CA GLN A 87 6.32 21.08 10.35
C GLN A 87 4.88 21.09 10.86
N ALA A 88 4.01 21.93 10.30
CA ALA A 88 2.61 21.99 10.69
C ALA A 88 1.93 20.65 10.38
N PRO A 89 1.14 20.10 11.32
CA PRO A 89 0.42 18.83 11.14
C PRO A 89 -0.72 18.91 10.13
#